data_AF-A0AAU4YLP5-F1
#
_entry.id   AF-A0AAU4YLP5-F1
#
_cell.length_a   1.000
_cell.length_b   1.000
_cell.length_c   1.000
_cell.angle_alpha   90.00
_cell.angle_beta   90.00
_cell.angle_gamma   90.00
#
_symmetry.space_group_name_H-M   'P 1'
#
loop_
_entity.id
_entity.type
_entity.pdbx_description
1 polymer ?
#
loop_
_entity_poly.entity_id
_entity_poly.type
_entity_poly.pdbx_seq_one_letter_code
_entity_poly.pdbx_strand_id
1 'polypeptide(L)'
;MAVEVSACTLQAPDPPDFGARLEGGEVVISYPRCPSEEVVGATVYVSSEGEGQADGVDDFFETKWSARRPASAEVRDGVFFIGSARSFTDVEKPLVGRLPDEFFVDAQVVVDGHAEDARDSPIDLAEVRGAQLADDEYVTWEGKVMTRDQIDAQRKCGVT
;
A
#
# COMPACT_ATOMS: atom_id res chain seq x y z
N MET A 1 -44.02 -26.35 -7.68
CA MET A 1 -42.61 -26.62 -7.31
C MET A 1 -41.81 -25.40 -7.74
N ALA A 2 -41.50 -24.53 -6.78
CA ALA A 2 -40.63 -23.38 -7.03
C ALA A 2 -39.19 -23.86 -6.86
N VAL A 3 -38.36 -23.65 -7.88
CA VAL A 3 -36.91 -23.82 -7.80
C VAL A 3 -36.35 -22.45 -7.44
N GLU A 4 -36.08 -22.24 -6.15
CA GLU A 4 -35.34 -21.07 -5.69
C GLU A 4 -33.87 -21.29 -6.06
N VAL A 5 -33.43 -20.60 -7.11
CA VAL A 5 -32.00 -20.52 -7.44
C VAL A 5 -31.43 -19.43 -6.54
N SER A 6 -30.97 -19.82 -5.34
CA SER A 6 -30.15 -18.93 -4.51
C SER A 6 -28.83 -18.70 -5.25
N ALA A 7 -28.73 -17.54 -5.90
CA ALA A 7 -27.46 -17.01 -6.36
C ALA A 7 -26.62 -16.69 -5.11
N CYS A 8 -25.65 -17.55 -4.80
CA CYS A 8 -24.56 -17.19 -3.91
C CYS A 8 -23.69 -16.16 -4.63
N THR A 9 -23.92 -14.87 -4.38
CA THR A 9 -22.95 -13.83 -4.72
C THR A 9 -21.78 -13.98 -3.75
N LEU A 10 -20.79 -14.78 -4.13
CA LEU A 10 -19.46 -14.76 -3.51
C LEU A 10 -18.83 -13.41 -3.88
N GLN A 11 -19.16 -12.36 -3.14
CA GLN A 11 -18.42 -11.12 -3.19
C GLN A 11 -17.02 -11.43 -2.68
N ALA A 12 -16.00 -11.27 -3.54
CA ALA A 12 -14.62 -11.37 -3.11
C ALA A 12 -14.43 -10.38 -1.94
N PRO A 13 -13.71 -10.75 -0.87
CA PRO A 13 -13.41 -9.81 0.19
C PRO A 13 -12.71 -8.59 -0.41
N ASP A 14 -13.05 -7.40 0.08
CA ASP A 14 -12.36 -6.18 -0.31
C ASP A 14 -10.84 -6.38 -0.10
N PRO A 15 -10.00 -5.94 -1.06
CA PRO A 15 -8.56 -6.03 -0.89
C PRO A 15 -8.14 -5.28 0.38
N PRO A 16 -7.14 -5.78 1.11
CA PRO A 16 -6.70 -5.16 2.36
C PRO A 16 -6.08 -3.78 2.08
N ASP A 17 -6.50 -2.77 2.83
CA ASP A 17 -5.99 -1.41 2.67
C ASP A 17 -4.62 -1.24 3.33
N PHE A 18 -3.79 -0.38 2.74
CA PHE A 18 -2.58 0.09 3.39
C PHE A 18 -2.93 1.24 4.32
N GLY A 19 -2.22 1.33 5.43
CA GLY A 19 -2.25 2.53 6.27
C GLY A 19 -1.16 3.51 5.87
N ALA A 20 -1.44 4.81 5.98
CA ALA A 20 -0.45 5.87 5.85
C ALA A 20 -0.49 6.84 7.04
N ARG A 21 0.66 7.41 7.37
CA ARG A 21 0.79 8.53 8.32
C ARG A 21 1.92 9.47 7.91
N LEU A 22 1.98 10.64 8.53
CA LEU A 22 3.11 11.55 8.40
C LEU A 22 4.00 11.50 9.64
N GLU A 23 5.30 11.35 9.42
CA GLU A 23 6.30 11.41 10.48
C GLU A 23 7.45 12.32 10.02
N GLY A 24 7.69 13.42 10.74
CA GLY A 24 8.73 14.38 10.35
C GLY A 24 8.52 15.03 8.96
N GLY A 25 7.30 14.97 8.41
CA GLY A 25 6.98 15.44 7.06
C GLY A 25 7.20 14.40 5.95
N GLU A 26 7.65 13.19 6.29
CA GLU A 26 7.79 12.05 5.39
C GLU A 26 6.54 11.16 5.49
N VAL A 27 6.13 10.55 4.37
CA VAL A 27 5.01 9.60 4.34
C VAL A 27 5.49 8.22 4.77
N VAL A 28 4.87 7.67 5.81
CA VAL A 28 5.12 6.32 6.31
C VAL A 28 3.94 5.44 5.92
N ILE A 29 4.24 4.29 5.33
CA ILE A 29 3.27 3.27 4.92
C ILE A 29 3.31 2.12 5.90
N SER A 30 2.14 1.54 6.14
CA SER A 30 1.90 0.32 6.89
C SER A 30 1.22 -0.69 5.97
N TYR A 31 2.00 -1.64 5.46
CA TYR A 31 1.55 -2.69 4.56
C TYR A 31 0.89 -3.85 5.33
N PRO A 32 -0.35 -4.28 5.01
CA PRO A 32 -1.02 -5.38 5.69
C PRO A 32 -0.37 -6.73 5.35
N ARG A 33 0.28 -7.38 6.33
CA ARG A 33 1.07 -8.60 6.12
C ARG A 33 0.57 -9.80 6.93
N CYS A 34 0.82 -11.00 6.40
CA CYS A 34 0.84 -12.21 7.20
C CYS A 34 2.23 -12.42 7.84
N PRO A 35 2.36 -13.08 9.00
CA PRO A 35 3.65 -13.24 9.69
C PRO A 35 4.79 -13.85 8.85
N SER A 36 4.48 -14.72 7.89
CA SER A 36 5.45 -15.35 6.97
C SER A 36 5.87 -14.48 5.78
N GLU A 37 5.28 -13.30 5.63
CA GLU A 37 5.63 -12.38 4.56
C GLU A 37 6.77 -11.45 4.94
N GLU A 38 7.51 -10.98 3.96
CA GLU A 38 8.45 -9.88 4.16
C GLU A 38 8.32 -8.91 2.99
N VAL A 39 8.21 -7.61 3.28
CA VAL A 39 8.34 -6.57 2.25
C VAL A 39 9.80 -6.51 1.82
N VAL A 40 10.04 -6.56 0.51
CA VAL A 40 11.38 -6.54 -0.10
C VAL A 40 11.62 -5.34 -1.00
N GLY A 41 10.56 -4.61 -1.34
CA GLY A 41 10.62 -3.38 -2.13
C GLY A 41 9.27 -2.68 -2.17
N ALA A 42 9.29 -1.45 -2.65
CA ALA A 42 8.09 -0.66 -2.84
C ALA A 42 8.22 0.25 -4.07
N THR A 43 7.10 0.50 -4.72
CA THR A 43 6.98 1.38 -5.88
C THR A 43 5.85 2.37 -5.63
N VAL A 44 6.05 3.63 -5.95
CA VAL A 44 4.99 4.64 -5.95
C VAL A 44 4.72 5.05 -7.38
N TYR A 45 3.45 5.08 -7.76
CA TYR A 45 3.01 5.52 -9.06
C TYR A 45 1.79 6.42 -8.96
N VAL A 46 1.57 7.22 -10.01
CA VAL A 46 0.42 8.11 -10.13
C VAL A 46 -0.31 7.78 -11.43
N SER A 47 -1.63 7.88 -11.42
CA SER A 47 -2.40 7.80 -12.65
C SER A 47 -2.17 9.06 -13.47
N SER A 48 -1.95 8.90 -14.79
CA SER A 48 -1.84 10.02 -15.72
C SER A 48 -3.24 10.45 -16.18
N GLU A 49 -4.05 11.05 -15.30
CA GLU A 49 -5.31 11.65 -15.75
C GLU A 49 -5.05 13.01 -16.41
N GLY A 50 -5.20 13.06 -17.73
CA GLY A 50 -4.99 14.24 -18.59
C GLY A 50 -3.61 14.21 -19.24
N GLU A 51 -3.44 14.02 -20.54
CA GLU A 51 -4.05 14.77 -21.64
C GLU A 51 -4.35 13.80 -22.81
N GLY A 52 -5.62 13.70 -23.21
CA GLY A 52 -6.01 12.99 -24.45
C GLY A 52 -6.18 11.48 -24.32
N GLN A 53 -7.02 11.02 -23.38
CA GLN A 53 -7.65 9.70 -23.51
C GLN A 53 -8.45 9.66 -24.82
N ALA A 54 -7.82 9.16 -25.87
CA ALA A 54 -8.53 8.60 -27.00
C ALA A 54 -9.12 7.27 -26.53
N ASP A 55 -10.40 7.03 -26.81
CA ASP A 55 -11.10 5.79 -26.49
C ASP A 55 -10.23 4.56 -26.82
N GLY A 56 -9.81 3.82 -25.79
CA GLY A 56 -9.11 2.52 -25.95
C GLY A 56 -7.62 2.49 -25.66
N VAL A 57 -7.06 3.44 -24.90
CA VAL A 57 -5.68 3.35 -24.40
C VAL A 57 -5.70 3.15 -22.88
N ASP A 58 -5.12 2.04 -22.42
CA ASP A 58 -5.00 1.65 -21.01
C ASP A 58 -4.40 2.79 -20.16
N ASP A 59 -4.84 2.89 -18.90
CA ASP A 59 -4.35 3.87 -17.92
C ASP A 59 -2.81 3.88 -17.86
N PHE A 60 -2.19 5.00 -18.24
CA PHE A 60 -0.75 5.16 -18.10
C PHE A 60 -0.42 5.49 -16.66
N PHE A 61 0.31 4.60 -15.97
CA PHE A 61 0.86 4.88 -14.65
C PHE A 61 2.29 5.39 -14.76
N GLU A 62 2.58 6.53 -14.12
CA GLU A 62 3.94 7.07 -14.02
C GLU A 62 4.54 6.71 -12.66
N THR A 63 5.62 5.91 -12.65
CA THR A 63 6.39 5.66 -11.43
C THR A 63 7.03 6.95 -10.93
N LYS A 64 6.78 7.36 -9.68
CA LYS A 64 7.41 8.51 -9.05
C LYS A 64 8.60 8.14 -8.16
N TRP A 65 8.59 6.93 -7.61
CA TRP A 65 9.66 6.41 -6.76
C TRP A 65 9.67 4.88 -6.77
N SER A 66 10.84 4.27 -6.66
CA SER A 66 10.95 2.84 -6.41
C SER A 66 12.23 2.50 -5.67
N ALA A 67 12.14 1.56 -4.73
CA ALA A 67 13.27 1.09 -3.95
C ALA A 67 13.12 -0.36 -3.52
N ARG A 68 14.25 -1.01 -3.22
CA ARG A 68 14.37 -2.42 -2.84
C ARG A 68 15.38 -2.60 -1.72
N ARG A 69 15.44 -3.83 -1.20
CA ARG A 69 16.35 -4.26 -0.13
C ARG A 69 16.13 -3.48 1.17
N PRO A 70 15.21 -3.97 2.02
CA PRO A 70 14.89 -3.38 3.33
C PRO A 70 16.14 -3.09 4.16
N ALA A 71 16.19 -1.89 4.72
CA ALA A 71 17.29 -1.43 5.57
C ALA A 71 17.16 -1.91 7.02
N SER A 72 15.97 -2.33 7.44
CA SER A 72 15.68 -2.74 8.82
C SER A 72 14.68 -3.91 8.88
N ALA A 73 14.52 -4.49 10.08
CA ALA A 73 13.47 -5.47 10.33
C ALA A 73 12.07 -4.84 10.23
N GLU A 74 11.89 -3.63 10.76
CA GLU A 74 10.64 -2.86 10.66
C GLU A 74 10.15 -2.71 9.21
N VAL A 75 11.07 -2.46 8.27
CA VAL A 75 10.72 -2.38 6.84
C VAL A 75 10.32 -3.75 6.28
N ARG A 76 11.01 -4.83 6.67
CA ARG A 76 10.59 -6.20 6.31
C ARG A 76 9.21 -6.52 6.88
N ASP A 77 8.93 -6.01 8.09
CA ASP A 77 7.65 -6.08 8.77
C ASP A 77 6.61 -5.09 8.22
N GLY A 78 6.88 -4.45 7.07
CA GLY A 78 5.87 -3.72 6.31
C GLY A 78 5.66 -2.27 6.72
N VAL A 79 6.52 -1.70 7.57
CA VAL A 79 6.48 -0.27 7.89
C VAL A 79 7.65 0.46 7.22
N PHE A 80 7.36 1.36 6.28
CA PHE A 80 8.40 2.02 5.50
C PHE A 80 8.07 3.45 5.10
N PHE A 81 9.09 4.29 5.06
CA PHE A 81 9.05 5.66 4.55
C PHE A 81 9.22 5.70 3.03
N ILE A 82 8.37 6.45 2.34
CA ILE A 82 8.50 6.73 0.91
C ILE A 82 9.60 7.76 0.68
N GLY A 83 10.44 7.53 -0.33
CA GLY A 83 11.48 8.49 -0.74
C GLY A 83 12.68 8.59 0.21
N SER A 84 12.73 7.76 1.25
CA SER A 84 13.75 7.84 2.31
C SER A 84 14.71 6.65 2.27
N ALA A 85 16.02 6.93 2.37
CA ALA A 85 17.06 5.90 2.50
C ALA A 85 17.00 5.15 3.84
N ARG A 86 16.16 5.59 4.79
CA ARG A 86 15.89 4.89 6.05
C ARG A 86 15.19 3.55 5.83
N SER A 87 14.45 3.42 4.73
CA SER A 87 13.60 2.26 4.48
C SER A 87 14.30 1.22 3.62
N PHE A 88 14.91 1.66 2.53
CA PHE A 88 15.45 0.79 1.50
C PHE A 88 16.88 1.21 1.16
N THR A 89 17.76 0.23 1.02
CA THR A 89 19.18 0.46 0.76
C THR A 89 19.50 0.61 -0.73
N ASP A 90 18.59 0.17 -1.61
CA ASP A 90 18.71 0.27 -3.06
C ASP A 90 17.57 1.10 -3.63
N VAL A 91 17.86 2.33 -4.06
CA VAL A 91 16.87 3.24 -4.66
C VAL A 91 17.03 3.19 -6.18
N GLU A 92 16.09 2.54 -6.85
CA GLU A 92 16.09 2.38 -8.31
C GLU A 92 15.60 3.65 -9.01
N LYS A 93 14.57 4.30 -8.44
CA LYS A 93 14.08 5.61 -8.88
C LYS A 93 13.89 6.52 -7.66
N PRO A 94 14.69 7.59 -7.50
CA PRO A 94 14.53 8.52 -6.40
C PRO A 94 13.25 9.35 -6.55
N LEU A 95 12.65 9.73 -5.42
CA LEU A 95 11.51 10.64 -5.42
C LEU A 95 12.01 12.05 -5.75
N VAL A 96 11.41 12.68 -6.77
CA VAL A 96 11.72 14.05 -7.18
C VAL A 96 10.52 14.94 -6.93
N GLY A 97 10.71 16.00 -6.15
CA GLY A 97 9.64 16.92 -5.77
C GLY A 97 8.74 16.35 -4.66
N ARG A 98 7.52 16.87 -4.58
CA ARG A 98 6.50 16.39 -3.63
C ARG A 98 5.61 15.36 -4.32
N LEU A 99 5.11 14.41 -3.54
CA LEU A 99 4.02 13.54 -4.01
C LEU A 99 2.75 14.39 -4.22
N PRO A 100 1.95 14.06 -5.25
CA PRO A 100 0.60 14.59 -5.36
C PRO A 100 -0.28 14.13 -4.19
N ASP A 101 -1.48 14.69 -4.09
CA ASP A 101 -2.41 14.34 -3.03
C ASP A 101 -2.92 12.89 -3.17
N GLU A 102 -3.08 12.40 -4.40
CA GLU A 102 -3.45 11.01 -4.66
C GLU A 102 -2.34 10.28 -5.40
N PHE A 103 -1.94 9.11 -4.89
CA PHE A 103 -0.98 8.22 -5.52
C PHE A 103 -1.24 6.78 -5.09
N PHE A 104 -0.58 5.83 -5.72
CA PHE A 104 -0.67 4.41 -5.38
C PHE A 104 0.69 3.93 -4.88
N VAL A 105 0.65 2.99 -3.94
CA VAL A 105 1.83 2.28 -3.43
C VAL A 105 1.71 0.82 -3.76
N ASP A 106 2.68 0.30 -4.50
CA ASP A 106 2.91 -1.12 -4.65
C ASP A 106 3.91 -1.61 -3.61
N ALA A 107 3.59 -2.68 -2.90
CA ALA A 107 4.55 -3.38 -2.05
C ALA A 107 4.91 -4.73 -2.65
N GLN A 108 6.20 -4.95 -2.88
CA GLN A 108 6.73 -6.24 -3.30
C GLN A 108 7.03 -7.07 -2.07
N VAL A 109 6.48 -8.28 -2.02
CA VAL A 109 6.64 -9.18 -0.87
C VAL A 109 7.20 -10.53 -1.26
N VAL A 110 7.84 -11.19 -0.31
CA VAL A 110 8.15 -12.61 -0.38
C VAL A 110 7.37 -13.37 0.68
N VAL A 111 6.81 -14.52 0.34
CA VAL A 111 6.18 -15.49 1.26
C VAL A 111 7.04 -16.73 1.31
N ASP A 112 7.53 -17.11 2.49
CA ASP A 112 8.36 -18.31 2.65
C ASP A 112 9.56 -18.38 1.66
N GLY A 113 10.10 -17.20 1.30
CA GLY A 113 11.22 -17.05 0.35
C GLY A 113 10.85 -16.99 -1.13
N HIS A 114 9.56 -17.03 -1.47
CA HIS A 114 9.05 -16.92 -2.84
C HIS A 114 8.46 -15.54 -3.09
N ALA A 115 8.82 -14.91 -4.21
CA ALA A 115 8.22 -13.63 -4.60
C ALA A 115 6.74 -13.83 -4.95
N GLU A 116 5.89 -12.98 -4.38
CA GLU A 116 4.48 -12.92 -4.73
C GLU A 116 4.21 -11.72 -5.63
N ASP A 117 3.03 -11.73 -6.25
CA ASP A 117 2.52 -10.55 -6.94
C ASP A 117 2.46 -9.38 -5.97
N ALA A 118 2.96 -8.24 -6.46
CA ALA A 118 2.95 -7.01 -5.71
C ALA A 118 1.49 -6.56 -5.52
N ARG A 119 1.22 -5.94 -4.38
CA ARG A 119 -0.12 -5.46 -4.04
C ARG A 119 -0.11 -3.97 -3.97
N ASP A 120 -1.15 -3.39 -4.52
CA ASP A 120 -1.33 -1.96 -4.54
C ASP A 120 -2.43 -1.48 -3.61
N SER A 121 -2.24 -0.26 -3.12
CA SER A 121 -3.28 0.48 -2.41
C SER A 121 -3.17 1.96 -2.78
N PRO A 122 -4.29 2.62 -3.10
CA PRO A 122 -4.32 4.07 -3.24
C PRO A 122 -4.05 4.74 -1.90
N ILE A 123 -3.47 5.93 -1.92
CA ILE A 123 -3.17 6.75 -0.73
C ILE A 123 -3.66 8.17 -0.99
N ASP A 124 -4.49 8.68 -0.07
CA ASP A 124 -4.95 10.06 -0.04
C ASP A 124 -4.11 10.83 0.98
N LEU A 125 -3.13 11.57 0.48
CA LEU A 125 -2.24 12.38 1.30
C LEU A 125 -2.93 13.61 1.90
N ALA A 126 -4.05 14.08 1.33
CA ALA A 126 -4.85 15.13 1.94
C ALA A 126 -5.55 14.61 3.20
N GLU A 127 -6.12 13.40 3.13
CA GLU A 127 -6.72 12.71 4.28
C GLU A 127 -5.65 12.44 5.35
N VAL A 128 -4.48 11.92 4.97
CA VAL A 128 -3.35 11.70 5.88
C VAL A 128 -2.90 12.98 6.60
N ARG A 129 -2.89 14.13 5.90
CA ARG A 129 -2.54 15.43 6.51
C ARG A 129 -3.64 15.96 7.44
N GLY A 130 -4.89 15.64 7.16
CA GLY A 130 -6.05 16.05 7.96
C GLY A 130 -6.26 15.21 9.22
N ALA A 131 -5.77 13.97 9.22
CA ALA A 131 -5.95 13.02 10.31
C ALA A 131 -5.17 13.43 11.57
N GLN A 132 -5.83 13.29 12.73
CA GLN A 132 -5.18 13.33 14.03
C GLN A 132 -4.92 11.89 14.47
N LEU A 133 -3.66 11.47 14.41
CA LEU A 133 -3.23 10.11 14.67
C LEU A 133 -2.41 10.07 15.98
N ALA A 134 -2.64 9.05 16.80
CA ALA A 134 -1.75 8.69 17.88
C ALA A 134 -0.47 8.01 17.37
N ASP A 135 0.48 7.81 18.28
CA ASP A 135 1.64 6.97 17.99
C ASP A 135 1.14 5.55 17.65
N ASP A 136 1.59 5.00 16.51
CA ASP A 136 1.15 3.70 15.95
C ASP A 136 -0.24 3.68 15.26
N GLU A 137 -0.84 4.84 15.01
CA GLU A 137 -2.02 4.93 14.15
C GLU A 137 -1.68 5.34 12.72
N TYR A 138 -2.48 4.84 11.80
CA TYR A 138 -2.41 5.08 10.37
C TYR A 138 -3.83 5.32 9.84
N VAL A 139 -3.97 6.11 8.78
CA VAL A 139 -5.24 6.26 8.07
C VAL A 139 -5.20 5.48 6.76
N THR A 140 -6.25 4.73 6.46
CA THR A 140 -6.41 4.05 5.16
C THR A 140 -6.95 5.01 4.11
N TRP A 141 -6.93 4.60 2.84
CA TRP A 141 -7.58 5.35 1.75
C TRP A 141 -9.04 5.69 2.04
N GLU A 142 -9.77 4.79 2.70
CA GLU A 142 -11.17 5.00 3.08
C GLU A 142 -11.36 5.96 4.27
N GLY A 143 -10.28 6.59 4.77
CA GLY A 143 -10.31 7.49 5.93
C GLY A 143 -10.44 6.78 7.27
N LYS A 144 -10.27 5.44 7.32
CA LYS A 144 -10.34 4.70 8.58
C LYS A 144 -9.01 4.81 9.32
N VAL A 145 -9.06 5.23 10.58
CA VAL A 145 -7.90 5.20 11.48
C VAL A 145 -7.76 3.80 12.07
N MET A 146 -6.59 3.20 11.88
CA MET A 146 -6.28 1.85 12.29
C MET A 146 -4.87 1.77 12.90
N THR A 147 -4.69 0.88 13.87
CA THR A 147 -3.36 0.52 14.39
C THR A 147 -2.66 -0.46 13.44
N ARG A 148 -1.36 -0.68 13.64
CA ARG A 148 -0.61 -1.68 12.89
C ARG A 148 -1.25 -3.08 12.95
N ASP A 149 -1.61 -3.54 14.14
CA ASP A 149 -2.25 -4.85 14.34
C ASP A 149 -3.59 -4.96 13.60
N GLN A 150 -4.36 -3.88 13.56
CA GLN A 150 -5.63 -3.85 12.84
C GLN A 150 -5.42 -3.92 11.32
N ILE A 151 -4.37 -3.25 10.81
CA ILE A 151 -4.00 -3.32 9.40
C ILE A 151 -3.60 -4.75 9.02
N ASP A 152 -2.79 -5.41 9.83
CA ASP A 152 -2.39 -6.81 9.59
C ASP A 152 -3.57 -7.77 9.71
N ALA A 153 -4.50 -7.53 10.65
CA ALA A 153 -5.69 -8.35 10.83
C ALA A 153 -6.62 -8.40 9.60
N GLN A 154 -6.55 -7.40 8.70
CA GLN A 154 -7.30 -7.40 7.44
C GLN A 154 -7.01 -8.64 6.59
N ARG A 155 -5.79 -9.16 6.68
CA ARG A 155 -5.30 -10.30 5.90
C ARG A 155 -5.95 -11.63 6.31
N LYS A 156 -6.57 -11.71 7.50
CA LYS A 156 -7.18 -12.93 8.05
C LYS A 156 -6.25 -14.16 7.94
N CYS A 157 -4.95 -13.95 8.14
CA CYS A 157 -3.96 -15.02 8.06
C CYS A 157 -4.30 -16.08 9.11
N GLY A 158 -4.37 -17.34 8.71
CA GLY A 158 -4.62 -18.44 9.63
C GLY A 158 -3.52 -18.49 10.67
N VAL A 159 -3.82 -18.11 11.91
CA VAL A 159 -3.07 -18.58 13.08
C VAL A 159 -3.34 -20.08 13.18
N THR A 160 -2.52 -20.88 12.50
CA THR A 160 -2.39 -22.31 12.79
C THR A 160 -1.84 -22.54 14.18
#